data_AF-A0A5D3FFM7-F1
#
_entry.id   AF-A0A5D3FFM7-F1
#
_cell.length_a   1.000
_cell.length_b   1.000
_cell.length_c   1.000
_cell.angle_alpha   90.00
_cell.angle_beta   90.00
_cell.angle_gamma   90.00
#
_symmetry.space_group_name_H-M   'P 1'
#
loop_
_entity.id
_entity.type
_entity.pdbx_description
1 polymer ?
#
loop_
_entity_poly.entity_id
_entity_poly.type
_entity_poly.pdbx_seq_one_letter_code
_entity_poly.pdbx_strand_id
1 'polypeptide(L)'
;MTDESAPRLNAAATAFHEARMSRERAAGALDWAGWWDAVAGDPVLSGPARRRFEIFGDPRDHGYAAANRDRPTSARWHADALRDQGFSEARQVWCSPSDALMAALR
;
A
#
# COMPACT_ATOMS: atom_id res chain seq x y z
N MET A 1 0.20 7.36 -2.16
CA MET A 1 1.32 8.08 -2.77
C MET A 1 1.16 9.54 -2.35
N THR A 2 2.05 10.04 -1.49
CA THR A 2 1.89 11.39 -0.93
C THR A 2 2.26 12.43 -1.99
N ASP A 3 1.36 13.34 -2.32
CA ASP A 3 1.68 14.49 -3.16
C ASP A 3 2.19 15.65 -2.28
N GLU A 4 3.51 15.82 -2.22
CA GLU A 4 4.14 16.85 -1.39
C GLU A 4 3.71 18.28 -1.75
N SER A 5 3.19 18.50 -2.97
CA SER A 5 2.68 19.81 -3.39
C SER A 5 1.29 20.14 -2.81
N ALA A 6 0.59 19.15 -2.25
CA ALA A 6 -0.79 19.26 -1.79
C ALA A 6 -0.98 18.91 -0.29
N PRO A 7 -0.23 19.53 0.65
CA PRO A 7 -0.17 19.09 2.05
C PRO A 7 -1.53 19.15 2.76
N ARG A 8 -2.37 20.15 2.45
CA ARG A 8 -3.72 20.26 3.03
C ARG A 8 -4.67 19.18 2.53
N LEU A 9 -4.57 18.80 1.26
CA LEU A 9 -5.39 17.72 0.70
C LEU A 9 -4.95 16.37 1.26
N ASN A 10 -3.65 16.15 1.44
CA ASN A 10 -3.13 14.95 2.10
C ASN A 10 -3.69 14.82 3.52
N ALA A 11 -3.61 15.88 4.33
CA ALA A 11 -4.13 15.86 5.70
C ALA A 11 -5.64 15.58 5.75
N ALA A 12 -6.43 16.20 4.85
CA ALA A 12 -7.87 15.98 4.77
C ALA A 12 -8.20 14.53 4.35
N ALA A 13 -7.46 13.98 3.38
CA ALA A 13 -7.63 12.60 2.94
C ALA A 13 -7.29 11.60 4.06
N THR A 14 -6.17 11.82 4.77
CA THR A 14 -5.79 11.00 5.93
C THR A 14 -6.90 10.99 6.99
N ALA A 15 -7.37 12.17 7.41
CA ALA A 15 -8.44 12.28 8.40
C ALA A 15 -9.74 11.60 7.93
N PHE A 16 -10.11 11.75 6.65
CA PHE A 16 -11.27 11.08 6.07
C PHE A 16 -11.14 9.56 6.09
N HIS A 17 -9.98 9.03 5.67
CA HIS A 17 -9.74 7.59 5.64
C HIS A 17 -9.71 6.99 7.05
N GLU A 18 -9.08 7.66 8.01
CA GLU A 18 -9.07 7.24 9.43
C GLU A 18 -10.48 7.18 10.01
N ALA A 19 -11.28 8.23 9.81
CA ALA A 19 -12.66 8.27 10.26
C ALA A 19 -13.50 7.16 9.61
N ARG A 20 -13.32 6.92 8.29
CA ARG A 20 -13.99 5.81 7.60
C ARG A 20 -13.56 4.47 8.18
N MET A 21 -12.26 4.19 8.29
CA MET A 21 -11.75 2.94 8.85
C MET A 21 -12.30 2.67 10.25
N SER A 22 -12.36 3.70 11.10
CA SER A 22 -12.93 3.56 12.44
C SER A 22 -14.40 3.14 12.41
N ARG A 23 -15.21 3.72 11.51
CA ARG A 23 -16.63 3.33 11.38
C ARG A 23 -16.78 1.91 10.85
N GLU A 24 -16.02 1.55 9.83
CA GLU A 24 -16.08 0.18 9.26
C GLU A 24 -15.67 -0.86 10.30
N ARG A 25 -14.62 -0.59 11.08
CA ARG A 25 -14.21 -1.47 12.20
C ARG A 25 -15.29 -1.60 13.26
N ALA A 26 -15.96 -0.49 13.61
CA ALA A 26 -17.11 -0.53 14.52
C ALA A 26 -18.30 -1.33 13.96
N ALA A 27 -18.43 -1.40 12.63
CA ALA A 27 -19.41 -2.24 11.94
C ALA A 27 -18.96 -3.71 11.73
N GLY A 28 -17.79 -4.10 12.26
CA GLY A 28 -17.28 -5.47 12.21
C GLY A 28 -16.33 -5.77 11.05
N ALA A 29 -15.90 -4.76 10.29
CA ALA A 29 -14.87 -4.97 9.28
C ALA A 29 -13.53 -5.35 9.92
N LEU A 30 -12.88 -6.39 9.39
CA LEU A 30 -11.56 -6.82 9.83
C LEU A 30 -10.50 -5.80 9.41
N ASP A 31 -9.54 -5.57 10.29
CA ASP A 31 -8.30 -4.90 9.90
C ASP A 31 -7.33 -5.90 9.24
N TRP A 32 -6.13 -5.43 8.91
CA TRP A 32 -5.15 -6.24 8.19
C TRP A 32 -4.75 -7.50 8.96
N ALA A 33 -4.52 -7.39 10.27
CA ALA A 33 -4.12 -8.52 11.09
C ALA A 33 -5.27 -9.51 11.25
N GLY A 34 -6.47 -9.00 11.58
CA GLY A 34 -7.68 -9.83 11.71
C GLY A 34 -8.07 -10.53 10.42
N TRP A 35 -7.84 -9.91 9.25
CA TRP A 35 -8.05 -10.56 7.96
C TRP A 35 -7.09 -11.73 7.76
N TRP A 36 -5.81 -11.57 8.10
CA TRP A 36 -4.85 -12.67 8.03
C TRP A 36 -5.09 -13.77 9.06
N ASP A 37 -5.64 -13.44 10.23
CA ASP A 37 -6.09 -14.45 11.20
C ASP A 37 -7.21 -15.32 10.59
N ALA A 38 -8.18 -14.69 9.93
CA ALA A 38 -9.25 -15.43 9.25
C ALA A 38 -8.70 -16.33 8.13
N VAL A 39 -7.75 -15.83 7.33
CA VAL A 39 -7.10 -16.61 6.26
C VAL A 39 -6.27 -17.77 6.83
N ALA A 40 -5.54 -17.55 7.93
CA ALA A 40 -4.73 -18.58 8.56
C ALA A 40 -5.59 -19.65 9.26
N GLY A 41 -6.78 -19.30 9.72
CA GLY A 41 -7.75 -20.22 10.32
C GLY A 41 -8.63 -20.97 9.31
N ASP A 42 -8.67 -20.54 8.06
CA ASP A 42 -9.48 -21.18 7.02
C ASP A 42 -8.89 -22.56 6.62
N PRO A 43 -9.68 -23.65 6.60
CA PRO A 43 -9.19 -25.00 6.27
C PRO A 43 -8.55 -25.12 4.88
N VAL A 44 -9.01 -24.33 3.90
CA VAL A 44 -8.49 -24.34 2.53
C VAL A 44 -7.25 -23.46 2.42
N LEU A 45 -7.24 -22.30 3.09
CA LEU A 45 -6.18 -21.30 2.93
C LEU A 45 -5.03 -21.41 3.94
N SER A 46 -5.21 -22.10 5.06
CA SER A 46 -4.21 -22.23 6.13
C SER A 46 -2.85 -22.75 5.65
N GLY A 47 -2.85 -23.76 4.76
CA GLY A 47 -1.63 -24.32 4.17
C GLY A 47 -0.84 -23.30 3.33
N PRO A 48 -1.45 -22.71 2.29
CA PRO A 48 -0.83 -21.62 1.52
C PRO A 48 -0.41 -20.42 2.36
N ALA A 49 -1.23 -20.02 3.34
CA ALA A 49 -0.94 -18.89 4.22
C ALA A 49 0.32 -19.14 5.06
N ARG A 50 0.44 -20.31 5.69
CA ARG A 50 1.65 -20.71 6.42
C ARG A 50 2.88 -20.65 5.52
N ARG A 51 2.79 -21.18 4.29
CA ARG A 51 3.91 -21.16 3.35
C ARG A 51 4.32 -19.73 2.99
N ARG A 52 3.36 -18.83 2.80
CA ARG A 52 3.63 -17.41 2.56
C ARG A 52 4.36 -16.78 3.75
N PHE A 53 3.94 -17.07 4.97
CA PHE A 53 4.53 -16.50 6.19
C PHE A 53 5.99 -16.95 6.38
N GLU A 54 6.31 -18.20 6.02
CA GLU A 54 7.69 -18.70 6.02
C GLU A 54 8.61 -17.94 5.04
N ILE A 55 8.08 -17.51 3.89
CA ILE A 55 8.87 -16.84 2.84
C ILE A 55 9.00 -15.34 3.11
N PHE A 56 7.90 -14.69 3.51
CA PHE A 56 7.79 -13.23 3.56
C PHE A 56 7.66 -12.67 4.97
N GLY A 57 7.66 -13.51 6.00
CA GLY A 57 7.30 -13.13 7.36
C GLY A 57 5.78 -13.06 7.59
N ASP A 58 5.41 -13.04 8.86
CA ASP A 58 4.01 -12.94 9.28
C ASP A 58 3.48 -11.51 9.04
N PRO A 59 2.46 -11.33 8.17
CA PRO A 59 1.91 -10.02 7.87
C PRO A 59 1.11 -9.41 9.03
N ARG A 60 0.85 -10.16 10.10
CA ARG A 60 0.23 -9.66 11.34
C ARG A 60 1.23 -8.92 12.23
N ASP A 61 2.52 -9.21 12.10
CA ASP A 61 3.56 -8.56 12.89
C ASP A 61 3.68 -7.08 12.49
N HIS A 62 3.55 -6.18 13.48
CA HIS A 62 3.60 -4.73 13.27
C HIS A 62 4.92 -4.24 12.64
N GLY A 63 5.98 -5.06 12.72
CA GLY A 63 7.27 -4.82 12.06
C GLY A 63 7.23 -4.97 10.54
N TYR A 64 6.29 -5.75 9.97
CA TYR A 64 6.15 -5.92 8.52
C TYR A 64 5.77 -4.60 7.82
N ALA A 65 4.87 -3.83 8.43
CA ALA A 65 4.51 -2.50 7.94
C ALA A 65 5.65 -1.49 8.14
N ALA A 66 6.40 -1.59 9.24
CA ALA A 66 7.53 -0.71 9.52
C ALA A 66 8.72 -0.93 8.58
N ALA A 67 9.02 -2.18 8.22
CA ALA A 67 10.09 -2.56 7.30
C ALA A 67 9.85 -2.10 5.84
N ASN A 68 8.63 -1.63 5.52
CA ASN A 68 8.27 -1.13 4.20
C ASN A 68 8.15 0.40 4.13
N ARG A 69 8.48 1.14 5.20
CA ARG A 69 8.43 2.62 5.21
C ARG A 69 9.49 3.28 4.31
N ASP A 70 10.59 2.56 4.02
CA ASP A 70 11.66 3.05 3.14
C ASP A 70 11.32 2.89 1.66
N ARG A 71 10.13 2.36 1.31
CA ARG A 71 9.71 2.31 -0.08
C ARG A 71 9.48 3.72 -0.59
N PRO A 72 10.14 4.14 -1.68
CA PRO A 72 9.90 5.44 -2.27
C PRO A 72 8.43 5.56 -2.67
N THR A 73 7.75 6.59 -2.16
CA THR A 73 6.33 6.81 -2.41
C THR A 73 6.06 8.02 -3.29
N SER A 74 7.09 8.61 -3.90
CA SER A 74 6.92 9.77 -4.80
C SER A 74 6.80 9.33 -6.26
N ALA A 75 5.89 9.96 -7.01
CA ALA A 75 5.76 9.75 -8.46
C ALA A 75 7.08 10.01 -9.21
N ARG A 76 7.85 10.99 -8.73
CA ARG A 76 9.16 11.33 -9.30
C ARG A 76 10.12 10.16 -9.24
N TRP A 77 10.24 9.50 -8.08
CA TRP A 77 11.11 8.33 -7.95
C TRP A 77 10.75 7.24 -8.97
N HIS A 78 9.46 6.95 -9.14
CA HIS A 78 9.02 5.96 -10.13
C HIS A 78 9.34 6.39 -11.56
N ALA A 79 9.17 7.66 -11.90
CA ALA A 79 9.51 8.17 -13.22
C ALA A 79 11.01 8.05 -13.53
N ASP A 80 11.85 8.37 -12.55
CA ASP A 80 13.30 8.32 -12.68
C ASP A 80 13.78 6.87 -12.81
N ALA A 81 13.28 5.97 -11.94
CA ALA A 81 13.57 4.55 -12.01
C ALA A 81 13.18 3.92 -13.36
N LEU A 82 12.05 4.32 -13.97
CA LEU A 82 11.66 3.86 -15.29
C LEU A 82 12.64 4.33 -16.37
N ARG A 83 13.09 5.60 -16.33
CA ARG A 83 14.06 6.10 -17.30
C ARG A 83 15.42 5.41 -17.16
N ASP A 84 15.85 5.13 -15.93
CA ASP A 84 17.08 4.39 -15.65
C ASP A 84 17.04 2.95 -16.21
N GLN A 85 15.84 2.38 -16.38
CA GLN A 85 15.63 1.07 -17.01
C GLN A 85 15.47 1.14 -18.54
N GLY A 86 15.68 2.30 -19.16
CA GLY A 86 15.74 2.48 -20.61
C GLY A 86 14.42 2.89 -21.27
N PHE A 87 13.43 3.35 -20.52
CA PHE A 87 12.27 4.01 -21.09
C PHE A 87 12.64 5.43 -21.55
N SER A 88 12.37 5.76 -22.81
CA SER A 88 12.66 7.06 -23.41
C SER A 88 11.77 8.17 -22.85
N GLU A 89 10.55 7.81 -22.42
CA GLU A 89 9.64 8.71 -21.72
C GLU A 89 8.96 7.99 -20.55
N ALA A 90 8.86 8.66 -19.40
CA ALA A 90 8.09 8.20 -18.25
C ALA A 90 7.41 9.39 -17.57
N ARG A 91 6.10 9.35 -17.39
CA ARG A 91 5.29 10.46 -16.87
C ARG A 91 4.19 9.97 -15.94
N GLN A 92 3.87 10.78 -14.94
CA GLN A 92 2.64 10.65 -14.19
C GLN A 92 1.47 11.15 -15.04
N VAL A 93 0.49 10.29 -15.29
CA VAL A 93 -0.70 10.63 -16.09
C VAL A 93 -1.92 10.88 -15.20
N TRP A 94 -1.88 10.42 -13.95
CA TRP A 94 -2.92 10.66 -12.96
C TRP A 94 -2.40 10.57 -11.52
N CYS A 95 -3.07 11.29 -10.61
CA CYS A 95 -2.74 11.37 -9.18
C CYS A 95 -4.02 11.39 -8.34
N SER A 96 -3.99 10.72 -7.19
CA SER A 96 -4.89 10.89 -6.04
C SER A 96 -4.07 10.95 -4.75
N PRO A 97 -4.68 11.33 -3.61
CA PRO A 97 -3.98 11.34 -2.32
C PRO A 97 -3.41 9.97 -1.89
N SER A 98 -3.97 8.86 -2.40
CA SER A 98 -3.56 7.50 -2.05
C SER A 98 -2.75 6.79 -3.14
N ASP A 99 -2.83 7.22 -4.40
CA ASP A 99 -2.27 6.47 -5.52
C ASP A 99 -1.94 7.34 -6.75
N ALA A 100 -1.13 6.84 -7.67
CA ALA A 100 -0.90 7.44 -8.98
C ALA A 100 -0.74 6.42 -10.09
N LEU A 101 -1.00 6.89 -11.31
CA LEU A 101 -0.75 6.14 -12.52
C LEU A 101 0.43 6.76 -13.28
N MET A 102 1.39 5.92 -13.63
CA MET A 102 2.54 6.25 -14.48
C MET A 102 2.35 5.62 -15.86
N ALA A 103 2.66 6.35 -16.92
CA ALA A 103 2.82 5.81 -18.27
C ALA A 103 4.28 5.94 -18.69
N ALA A 104 4.80 4.91 -19.36
CA ALA A 104 6.15 4.93 -19.88
C ALA A 104 6.19 4.34 -21.30
N LEU A 105 6.98 4.98 -22.15
CA LEU A 105 7.23 4.58 -23.53
C LEU A 105 8.69 4.19 -23.65
N ARG A 106 8.94 3.09 -24.38
CA ARG A 106 10.28 2.60 -24.64
C ARG A 106 10.67 2.95 -26.06
#